data_AF-A0A2H0LW97-F1
#
_entry.id   AF-A0A2H0LW97-F1
#
_cell.length_a   1.000
_cell.length_b   1.000
_cell.length_c   1.000
_cell.angle_alpha   90.00
_cell.angle_beta   90.00
_cell.angle_gamma   90.00
#
_symmetry.space_group_name_H-M   'P 1'
#
loop_
_entity.id
_entity.type
_entity.pdbx_description
1 polymer ?
#
loop_
_entity_poly.entity_id
_entity_poly.type
_entity_poly.pdbx_seq_one_letter_code
_entity_poly.pdbx_strand_id
1 'polypeptide(L)' 'MAHPILKVHSTSEFEKSFRKLPVHIQGLATKKDKWFRLDALDTRLHTHKLKGELEGYWSYYEDV' A
#
# COMPACT_ATOMS: atom_id res chain seq x y z
N MET A 1 1.40 -8.47 -18.21
CA MET A 1 1.42 -7.05 -18.64
C MET A 1 1.14 -6.22 -17.40
N ALA A 2 2.05 -5.32 -17.01
CA ALA A 2 1.86 -4.47 -15.85
C ALA A 2 0.86 -3.37 -16.18
N HIS A 3 -0.11 -3.13 -15.29
CA HIS A 3 -1.12 -2.09 -15.45
C HIS A 3 -0.83 -1.01 -14.40
N PRO A 4 -0.12 0.07 -14.78
CA PRO A 4 0.25 1.09 -13.82
C PRO A 4 -0.98 1.81 -13.28
N ILE A 5 -1.00 2.06 -11.97
CA ILE A 5 -2.05 2.80 -11.29
C ILE A 5 -1.82 4.30 -11.52
N LEU A 6 -2.68 4.91 -12.34
CA LEU A 6 -2.58 6.32 -12.69
C LEU A 6 -3.13 7.26 -11.61
N LYS A 7 -4.05 6.77 -10.76
CA LYS A 7 -4.72 7.58 -9.74
C LYS A 7 -4.92 6.79 -8.46
N VAL A 8 -4.55 7.41 -7.33
CA VAL A 8 -4.76 6.86 -5.99
C VAL A 8 -5.53 7.89 -5.18
N HIS A 9 -6.52 7.41 -4.43
CA HIS A 9 -7.33 8.22 -3.54
C HIS A 9 -7.02 7.83 -2.09
N SER A 10 -6.54 8.79 -1.31
CA SER A 10 -6.34 8.66 0.13
C SER A 10 -7.42 9.42 0.89
N THR A 11 -7.73 8.95 2.10
CA THR A 11 -8.53 9.73 3.04
C THR A 11 -7.63 10.70 3.79
N SER A 12 -8.20 11.83 4.24
CA SER A 12 -7.45 12.79 5.07
C SER A 12 -7.01 12.18 6.40
N GLU A 13 -7.73 11.17 6.90
CA GLU A 13 -7.38 10.38 8.08
C GLU A 13 -6.12 9.53 7.83
N PHE A 14 -6.07 8.80 6.71
CA PHE A 14 -4.88 8.04 6.32
C PHE A 14 -3.65 8.93 6.19
N GLU A 15 -3.77 10.09 5.56
CA GLU A 15 -2.63 11.01 5.43
C GLU A 15 -2.14 11.53 6.78
N LYS A 16 -3.05 11.82 7.71
CA LYS A 16 -2.70 12.27 9.06
C LYS A 16 -2.03 11.15 9.85
N SER A 17 -2.51 9.91 9.75
CA SER A 17 -1.90 8.77 10.46
C SER A 17 -0.53 8.43 9.86
N PHE A 18 -0.40 8.44 8.54
CA PHE A 18 0.87 8.20 7.84
C PHE A 18 1.95 9.20 8.25
N ARG A 19 1.63 10.49 8.29
CA ARG A 19 2.58 11.55 8.71
C ARG A 19 3.07 11.42 10.15
N LYS A 20 2.34 10.71 11.01
CA LYS A 20 2.71 10.47 12.42
C LYS A 20 3.64 9.27 12.60
N LEU A 21 3.81 8.43 11.57
CA LEU A 21 4.69 7.27 11.64
C LEU A 21 6.16 7.70 11.72
N PRO A 22 7.06 6.87 12.31
CA PRO A 22 8.49 7.12 12.24
C PRO A 22 8.98 7.27 10.78
N VAL A 23 9.96 8.15 10.57
CA VAL A 23 10.50 8.46 9.23
C VAL A 23 10.96 7.22 8.46
N HIS A 24 11.57 6.26 9.16
CA HIS A 24 12.01 5.01 8.52
C HIS A 24 10.83 4.18 8.00
N ILE A 25 9.71 4.12 8.73
CA ILE A 25 8.48 3.43 8.30
C ILE A 25 7.85 4.15 7.10
N GLN A 26 7.78 5.49 7.14
CA GLN A 26 7.30 6.27 5.99
C GLN A 26 8.15 6.00 4.73
N GLY A 27 9.48 5.86 4.91
CA GLY A 27 10.40 5.51 3.83
C GLY A 27 10.15 4.13 3.25
N LEU A 28 9.92 3.11 4.09
CA LEU A 28 9.59 1.75 3.66
C LEU A 28 8.27 1.73 2.85
N ALA A 29 7.22 2.33 3.41
CA ALA A 29 5.92 2.43 2.75
C ALA A 29 5.98 3.19 1.42
N THR A 30 6.72 4.29 1.35
CA THR A 30 6.90 5.04 0.09
C THR A 30 7.63 4.22 -0.97
N LYS A 31 8.54 3.33 -0.57
CA LYS A 31 9.24 2.42 -1.48
C LYS A 31 8.30 1.36 -2.03
N LYS A 32 7.48 0.72 -1.18
CA LYS A 32 6.49 -0.27 -1.64
C LYS A 32 5.36 0.38 -2.46
N ASP A 33 4.94 1.60 -2.14
CA ASP A 33 3.94 2.35 -2.94
C ASP A 33 4.39 2.51 -4.40
N LYS A 34 5.70 2.66 -4.67
CA LYS A 34 6.23 2.67 -6.05
C LYS A 34 6.01 1.34 -6.77
N TRP A 35 6.20 0.21 -6.09
CA TRP A 35 5.92 -1.10 -6.66
C TRP A 35 4.43 -1.28 -6.87
N PHE A 36 3.61 -0.94 -5.88
CA PHE A 36 2.15 -0.99 -5.97
C PHE A 36 1.60 -0.19 -7.17
N ARG A 37 2.12 1.01 -7.40
CA ARG A 37 1.71 1.84 -8.54
C ARG A 37 2.16 1.31 -9.89
N LEU A 38 3.24 0.53 -9.94
CA LEU A 38 3.70 -0.09 -11.17
C LEU A 38 2.92 -1.39 -11.46
N ASP A 39 2.76 -2.22 -10.44
CA ASP A 39 2.03 -3.48 -10.46
C ASP A 39 1.49 -3.80 -9.05
N ALA A 40 0.17 -3.71 -8.88
CA ALA A 40 -0.49 -3.94 -7.59
C ALA A 40 -0.33 -5.37 -7.05
N LEU A 41 -0.02 -6.33 -7.94
CA LEU A 41 0.15 -7.74 -7.63
C LEU A 41 1.61 -8.18 -7.72
N ASP A 42 2.55 -7.22 -7.69
CA ASP A 42 3.98 -7.52 -7.63
C ASP A 42 4.28 -8.42 -6.42
N THR A 43 5.02 -9.50 -6.64
CA THR A 43 5.30 -10.50 -5.60
C THR A 43 6.06 -9.93 -4.41
N ARG A 44 6.79 -8.82 -4.58
CA ARG A 44 7.52 -8.11 -3.51
C ARG A 44 6.60 -7.37 -2.53
N LEU A 45 5.35 -7.13 -2.92
CA LEU A 45 4.34 -6.53 -2.05
C LEU A 45 3.74 -7.55 -1.09
N HIS A 46 3.78 -8.84 -1.42
CA HIS A 46 3.06 -9.88 -0.68
C HIS A 46 1.55 -9.56 -0.53
N THR A 47 0.96 -9.05 -1.62
CA THR A 47 -0.44 -8.64 -1.71
C THR A 47 -1.38 -9.85 -1.47
N HIS A 48 -2.33 -9.71 -0.55
CA HIS A 48 -3.31 -10.75 -0.22
C HIS A 48 -4.72 -10.15 -0.06
N LYS A 49 -5.73 -10.98 -0.28
CA LYS A 49 -7.13 -10.60 -0.08
C LYS A 49 -7.46 -10.59 1.40
N LEU A 50 -8.13 -9.53 1.84
CA LEU A 50 -8.71 -9.44 3.17
C LEU A 50 -9.99 -10.29 3.26
N LYS A 51 -10.36 -10.65 4.49
CA LYS A 51 -11.55 -11.44 4.83
C LYS A 51 -12.37 -10.68 5.89
N GLY A 52 -13.61 -11.11 6.14
CA GLY A 52 -14.47 -10.51 7.16
C GLY A 52 -15.06 -9.17 6.69
N GLU A 53 -15.11 -8.16 7.57
CA GLU A 53 -15.70 -6.84 7.25
C GLU A 53 -14.99 -6.10 6.11
N LEU A 54 -13.75 -6.51 5.80
CA LEU A 54 -12.95 -5.96 4.69
C LEU A 54 -12.86 -6.95 3.51
N GLU A 55 -13.77 -7.91 3.41
CA GLU A 55 -13.84 -8.78 2.22
C GLU A 55 -14.01 -7.95 0.93
N GLY A 56 -13.27 -8.33 -0.10
CA GLY A 56 -13.20 -7.58 -1.37
C GLY A 56 -12.07 -6.54 -1.42
N TYR A 57 -11.45 -6.22 -0.28
CA TYR A 57 -10.24 -5.40 -0.23
C TYR A 57 -8.97 -6.23 -0.26
N TRP A 58 -7.87 -5.57 -0.60
CA TRP A 58 -6.53 -6.14 -0.64
C TRP A 58 -5.62 -5.41 0.34
N SER A 59 -4.63 -6.13 0.87
CA SER A 59 -3.59 -5.57 1.72
C SER A 59 -2.22 -6.07 1.27
N TYR A 60 -1.22 -5.22 1.45
CA TYR A 60 0.20 -5.58 1.38
C TYR A 60 0.86 -5.10 2.67
N TYR A 61 1.90 -5.79 3.13
CA TYR A 61 2.55 -5.46 4.39
C TYR A 61 3.97 -4.94 4.16
N GLU A 62 4.46 -4.13 5.10
CA GLU A 62 5.87 -3.76 5.19
C GLU A 62 6.60 -4.81 6.03
N ASP A 63 7.77 -5.24 5.59
CA ASP A 63 8.66 -6.04 6.42
C ASP A 63 9.40 -5.06 7.35
N VAL A 64 8.94 -4.96 8.60
CA VAL A 64 9.53 -4.09 9.64
C VAL A 64 10.44 -4.91 10.54
#